data_AF-A0A2M8P6Y1-F1
#
_entry.id   AF-A0A2M8P6Y1-F1
#
_cell.length_a   1.000
_cell.length_b   1.000
_cell.length_c   1.000
_cell.angle_alpha   90.00
_cell.angle_beta   90.00
_cell.angle_gamma   90.00
#
_symmetry.space_group_name_H-M   'P 1'
#
loop_
_entity.id
_entity.type
_entity.pdbx_description
1 polymer ?
#
loop_
_entity_poly.entity_id
_entity_poly.type
_entity_poly.pdbx_seq_one_letter_code
_entity_poly.pdbx_strand_id
1 'polypeptide(L)'
;NVMWRVYLRVAETAQNGQLGEPLKRLPWDFASRSLGDPQIFEQGGRTKATVPSGYYIDLTRLAEDYGWQRVPAGRDWRSNFPSILYWQFERRDGLTWDEA
;
A
#
# COMPACT_ATOMS: atom_id res chain seq x y z
N ASN A 1 -14.55 -3.87 1.67
CA ASN A 1 -13.26 -4.46 1.23
C ASN A 1 -12.11 -3.53 1.59
N VAL A 2 -10.92 -4.07 1.86
CA VAL A 2 -9.73 -3.27 2.23
C VAL A 2 -9.16 -2.64 0.96
N MET A 3 -8.87 -1.34 1.01
CA MET A 3 -8.25 -0.58 -0.06
C MET A 3 -6.91 -0.05 0.43
N TRP A 4 -5.82 -0.51 -0.17
CA TRP A 4 -4.49 -0.04 0.20
C TRP A 4 -4.23 1.35 -0.39
N ARG A 5 -3.62 2.21 0.42
CA ARG A 5 -3.02 3.46 -0.03
C ARG A 5 -1.51 3.30 0.04
N VAL A 6 -0.86 3.40 -1.10
CA VAL A 6 0.56 3.12 -1.27
C VAL A 6 1.33 4.42 -1.37
N TYR A 7 2.41 4.49 -0.61
CA TYR A 7 3.32 5.62 -0.57
C TYR A 7 4.72 5.15 -0.97
N LEU A 8 5.39 5.93 -1.81
CA LEU A 8 6.78 5.70 -2.18
C LEU A 8 7.66 6.65 -1.38
N ARG A 9 8.69 6.12 -0.72
CA ARG A 9 9.66 6.96 -0.05
C ARG A 9 10.49 7.70 -1.10
N VAL A 10 10.65 9.00 -0.92
CA VAL A 10 11.54 9.81 -1.76
C VAL A 10 12.98 9.31 -1.58
N ALA A 11 13.81 9.39 -2.63
CA ALA A 11 15.20 8.99 -2.56
C ALA A 11 15.93 9.69 -1.40
N GLU A 12 16.85 8.99 -0.73
CA GLU A 12 17.55 9.51 0.47
C GLU A 12 18.27 10.84 0.21
N THR A 13 18.78 11.05 -1.01
CA THR A 13 19.44 12.29 -1.43
C THR A 13 18.49 13.49 -1.61
N ALA A 14 17.18 13.28 -1.56
CA ALA A 14 16.15 14.31 -1.79
C ALA A 14 15.12 14.39 -0.64
N GLN A 15 15.49 13.98 0.57
CA GLN A 15 14.67 14.03 1.79
C GLN A 15 14.56 15.45 2.41
N ASN A 16 14.70 16.49 1.60
CA ASN A 16 14.70 17.90 2.00
C ASN A 16 13.30 18.56 1.93
N GLY A 17 12.28 17.79 1.58
CA GLY A 17 10.89 18.26 1.47
C GLY A 17 10.53 18.94 0.15
N GLN A 18 11.44 18.98 -0.83
CA GLN A 18 11.10 19.45 -2.18
C GLN A 18 10.16 18.49 -2.91
N LEU A 19 10.16 17.21 -2.53
CA LEU A 19 9.31 16.16 -3.09
C LEU A 19 8.57 15.45 -1.96
N GLY A 20 7.27 15.19 -2.17
CA GLY A 20 6.42 14.44 -1.25
C GLY A 20 6.09 15.16 0.05
N GLU A 21 5.45 14.43 0.97
CA GLU A 21 5.03 14.91 2.29
C GLU A 21 5.36 13.87 3.37
N PRO A 22 5.51 14.29 4.64
CA PRO A 22 5.56 13.34 5.75
C PRO A 22 4.28 12.50 5.86
N LEU A 23 4.44 11.23 6.22
CA LEU A 23 3.28 10.37 6.47
C LEU A 23 2.50 10.87 7.69
N LYS A 24 1.17 10.72 7.61
CA LYS A 24 0.23 11.16 8.67
C LYS A 24 -0.44 9.98 9.39
N ARG A 25 -0.16 8.74 8.96
CA ARG A 25 -0.78 7.51 9.47
C ARG A 25 0.23 6.39 9.59
N LEU A 26 -0.03 5.47 10.51
CA LEU A 26 0.76 4.25 10.69
C LEU A 26 0.54 3.29 9.51
N PRO A 27 1.60 2.91 8.78
CA PRO A 27 1.49 1.89 7.74
C PRO A 27 1.21 0.52 8.33
N TRP A 28 0.59 -0.35 7.52
CA TRP A 28 0.51 -1.77 7.81
C TRP A 28 1.87 -2.44 7.53
N ASP A 29 2.31 -3.29 8.44
CA ASP A 29 3.58 -3.99 8.38
C ASP A 29 3.38 -5.46 8.01
N PHE A 30 3.49 -5.79 6.72
CA PHE A 30 3.40 -7.18 6.27
C PHE A 30 4.59 -8.04 6.70
N ALA A 31 5.78 -7.45 6.91
CA ALA A 31 6.97 -8.21 7.32
C ALA A 31 6.82 -8.74 8.75
N SER A 32 6.00 -8.10 9.58
CA SER A 32 5.72 -8.54 10.95
C SER A 32 5.13 -9.95 11.07
N ARG A 33 4.54 -10.49 9.99
CA ARG A 33 4.03 -11.86 9.91
C ARG A 33 5.11 -12.91 10.17
N SER A 34 6.36 -12.61 9.80
CA SER A 34 7.48 -13.56 9.90
C SER A 34 8.22 -13.47 11.23
N LEU A 35 7.72 -12.70 12.21
CA LEU A 35 8.37 -12.48 13.50
C LEU A 35 8.03 -13.53 14.58
N GLY A 36 7.29 -14.58 14.22
CA GLY A 36 7.03 -15.72 15.11
C GLY A 36 5.89 -15.54 16.11
N ASP A 37 5.15 -14.43 16.05
CA ASP A 37 3.93 -14.21 16.85
C ASP A 37 2.70 -14.77 16.09
N PRO A 38 2.03 -15.82 16.61
CA PRO A 38 0.88 -16.43 15.94
C PRO A 38 -0.27 -15.45 15.74
N GLN A 39 -0.51 -14.54 16.69
CA GLN A 39 -1.62 -13.59 16.60
C GLN A 39 -1.39 -12.57 15.48
N ILE A 40 -0.14 -12.09 15.32
CA ILE A 40 0.24 -11.19 14.22
C ILE A 40 0.16 -11.91 12.88
N PHE A 41 0.60 -13.17 12.84
CA PHE A 41 0.53 -13.98 11.62
C PHE A 41 -0.92 -14.14 11.13
N GLU A 42 -1.84 -14.53 12.02
CA GLU A 42 -3.27 -14.69 11.71
C GLU A 42 -3.94 -13.38 11.28
N GLN A 43 -3.48 -12.25 11.81
CA GLN A 43 -3.99 -10.93 11.40
C GLN A 43 -3.44 -10.44 10.05
N GLY A 44 -2.48 -11.16 9.46
CA GLY A 44 -1.80 -10.75 8.23
C GLY A 44 -0.79 -9.62 8.43
N GLY A 45 -0.33 -9.41 9.67
CA GLY A 45 0.57 -8.35 10.08
C GLY A 45 0.00 -7.47 11.19
N ARG A 46 0.58 -6.29 11.38
CA ARG A 46 0.10 -5.27 12.34
C ARG A 46 0.43 -3.87 11.84
N THR A 47 -0.16 -2.84 12.43
CA THR A 47 0.32 -1.46 12.23
C THR A 47 1.73 -1.31 12.77
N LYS A 48 2.57 -0.53 12.10
CA LYS A 48 3.87 -0.12 12.63
C LYS A 48 3.71 0.59 13.98
N ALA A 49 4.74 0.50 14.83
CA ALA A 49 4.74 1.14 16.15
C ALA A 49 4.86 2.66 16.07
N THR A 50 5.51 3.18 15.03
CA THR A 50 5.70 4.60 14.78
C THR A 50 5.42 4.94 13.32
N VAL A 51 5.07 6.21 13.07
CA VAL A 51 4.95 6.73 11.71
C VAL A 51 6.37 6.87 11.16
N PRO A 52 6.72 6.25 10.02
CA PRO A 52 8.04 6.42 9.43
C PRO A 52 8.34 7.89 9.14
N SER A 53 9.54 8.34 9.50
CA SER A 53 10.02 9.68 9.19
C SER A 53 10.42 9.81 7.72
N GLY A 54 10.61 11.07 7.29
CA GLY A 54 10.96 11.43 5.92
C GLY A 54 9.74 11.79 5.07
N TYR A 55 10.00 12.04 3.80
CA TYR A 55 9.04 12.46 2.80
C TYR A 55 8.70 11.31 1.84
N TYR A 56 7.41 11.25 1.52
CA TYR A 56 6.82 10.19 0.72
C TYR A 56 5.89 10.79 -0.33
N ILE A 57 5.88 10.18 -1.51
CA ILE A 57 4.94 10.50 -2.58
C ILE A 57 3.75 9.56 -2.44
N ASP A 58 2.54 10.11 -2.51
CA ASP A 58 1.31 9.34 -2.56
C ASP A 58 1.11 8.75 -3.96
N LEU A 59 1.59 7.51 -4.15
CA LEU A 59 1.47 6.82 -5.42
C LEU A 59 0.01 6.56 -5.77
N THR A 60 -0.84 6.27 -4.78
CA THR A 60 -2.26 6.03 -5.04
C THR A 60 -2.93 7.26 -5.62
N ARG A 61 -2.69 8.45 -5.04
CA ARG A 61 -3.23 9.70 -5.57
C ARG A 61 -2.67 10.01 -6.95
N LEU A 62 -1.36 9.84 -7.14
CA LEU A 62 -0.71 10.04 -8.43
C LEU A 62 -1.29 9.10 -9.50
N ALA A 63 -1.47 7.82 -9.19
CA ALA A 63 -2.05 6.85 -10.10
C ALA A 63 -3.49 7.25 -10.51
N GLU A 64 -4.31 7.68 -9.55
CA GLU A 64 -5.68 8.15 -9.80
C GLU A 64 -5.70 9.37 -10.75
N ASP A 65 -4.76 10.31 -10.60
CA ASP A 65 -4.64 11.48 -11.49
C ASP A 65 -4.33 11.09 -12.94
N TYR A 66 -3.75 9.91 -13.17
CA TYR A 66 -3.45 9.37 -14.50
C TYR A 66 -4.41 8.23 -14.92
N GLY A 67 -5.57 8.12 -14.26
CA GLY A 67 -6.64 7.18 -14.63
C GLY A 67 -6.46 5.74 -14.16
N TRP A 68 -5.45 5.47 -13.33
CA TRP A 68 -5.24 4.17 -12.70
C TRP A 68 -6.00 4.08 -11.38
N GLN A 69 -6.71 2.98 -11.17
CA GLN A 69 -7.48 2.73 -9.96
C GLN A 69 -6.87 1.58 -9.16
N ARG A 70 -6.82 1.73 -7.83
CA ARG A 70 -6.42 0.65 -6.92
C ARG A 70 -7.45 -0.49 -6.96
N VAL A 71 -6.97 -1.72 -6.80
CA VAL A 71 -7.81 -2.90 -6.65
C VAL A 71 -8.03 -3.19 -5.16
N PRO A 72 -9.26 -3.57 -4.73
CA PRO A 72 -9.47 -4.00 -3.36
C PRO A 72 -8.70 -5.28 -3.06
N ALA A 73 -8.15 -5.39 -1.85
CA ALA A 73 -7.60 -6.65 -1.37
C ALA A 73 -8.69 -7.73 -1.37
N GLY A 74 -8.29 -8.98 -1.65
CA GLY A 74 -9.15 -10.15 -1.52
C GLY A 74 -9.66 -10.30 -0.10
N ARG A 75 -10.83 -10.93 0.09
CA ARG A 75 -11.45 -11.07 1.44
C ARG A 75 -10.58 -11.87 2.41
N ASP A 76 -9.70 -12.71 1.89
CA ASP A 76 -8.78 -13.61 2.56
C ASP A 76 -7.34 -13.08 2.66
N TRP A 77 -7.08 -11.80 2.35
CA TRP A 77 -5.71 -11.22 2.32
C TRP A 77 -4.88 -11.45 3.59
N ARG A 78 -5.53 -11.64 4.74
CA ARG A 78 -4.86 -11.92 6.01
C ARG A 78 -4.13 -13.25 5.98
N SER A 79 -4.75 -14.29 5.44
CA SER A 79 -4.18 -15.64 5.33
C SER A 79 -3.56 -15.92 3.94
N ASN A 80 -3.91 -15.15 2.91
CA ASN A 80 -3.47 -15.37 1.53
C ASN A 80 -2.66 -14.17 1.00
N PHE A 81 -1.34 -14.32 0.90
CA PHE A 81 -0.43 -13.24 0.49
C PHE A 81 -0.72 -12.69 -0.93
N PRO A 82 -0.94 -13.52 -1.96
CA PRO A 82 -1.43 -13.06 -3.26
C PRO A 82 -2.67 -12.15 -3.20
N SER A 83 -3.58 -12.38 -2.26
CA SER A 83 -4.80 -11.57 -2.10
C SER A 83 -4.57 -10.20 -1.47
N ILE A 84 -3.34 -9.84 -1.07
CA ILE A 84 -3.06 -8.51 -0.52
C ILE A 84 -3.28 -7.43 -1.57
N LEU A 85 -2.77 -7.61 -2.78
CA LEU A 85 -3.00 -6.73 -3.94
C LEU A 85 -2.65 -5.25 -3.75
N TYR A 86 -1.76 -4.89 -2.80
CA TYR A 86 -1.38 -3.47 -2.62
C TYR A 86 -0.67 -2.90 -3.86
N TRP A 87 -0.03 -3.76 -4.65
CA TRP A 87 0.72 -3.37 -5.86
C TRP A 87 -0.16 -3.30 -7.11
N GLN A 88 -1.39 -3.82 -7.06
CA GLN A 88 -2.25 -3.91 -8.24
C GLN A 88 -3.01 -2.60 -8.46
N PHE A 89 -2.76 -2.00 -9.61
CA PHE A 89 -3.53 -0.88 -10.15
C PHE A 89 -4.02 -1.26 -11.53
N GLU A 90 -5.25 -0.90 -11.84
CA GLU A 90 -5.90 -1.18 -13.11
C GLU A 90 -6.34 0.12 -13.76
N ARG A 91 -6.06 0.28 -15.05
CA ARG A 91 -6.63 1.32 -15.87
C ARG A 91 -7.46 0.63 -16.93
N ARG A 92 -8.76 0.83 -16.86
CA ARG A 92 -9.73 0.08 -17.65
C ARG A 92 -10.15 0.80 -18.93
N ASP A 93 -9.93 2.11 -19.05
CA ASP A 93 -10.23 2.90 -20.26
C ASP A 93 -11.64 2.66 -20.87
N GLY A 94 -12.61 2.30 -20.03
CA GLY A 94 -13.99 1.98 -20.44
C GLY A 94 -14.25 0.50 -20.77
N LEU A 95 -13.25 -0.36 -20.71
CA LEU A 95 -13.32 -1.81 -20.90
C LEU A 95 -13.64 -2.51 -19.57
N THR A 96 -14.42 -3.58 -19.62
CA THR A 96 -14.55 -4.49 -18.47
C THR A 96 -13.24 -5.27 -18.27
N TRP A 97 -13.05 -5.90 -17.10
CA TRP A 97 -11.83 -6.66 -16.81
C TRP A 97 -11.57 -7.78 -17.84
N ASP A 98 -12.65 -8.32 -18.44
CA ASP A 98 -12.62 -9.36 -19.45
C ASP A 98 -12.19 -8.83 -20.84
N GLU A 99 -12.24 -7.51 -21.03
CA GLU A 99 -12.00 -6.82 -22.30
C GLU A 99 -10.64 -6.08 -22.35
N ALA A 100 -9.96 -5.91 -21.21
CA ALA A 100 -8.70 -5.18 -21.06
C ALA A 100 -7.46 -6.10 -21.19
#